data_AF-A0A839NQZ3-F1
#
_entry.id   AF-A0A839NQZ3-F1
#
_cell.length_a   1.000
_cell.length_b   1.000
_cell.length_c   1.000
_cell.angle_alpha   90.00
_cell.angle_beta   90.00
_cell.angle_gamma   90.00
#
_symmetry.space_group_name_H-M   'P 1'
#
loop_
_entity.id
_entity.type
_entity.pdbx_description
1 polymer ?
#
loop_
_entity_poly.entity_id
_entity_poly.type
_entity_poly.pdbx_seq_one_letter_code
_entity_poly.pdbx_strand_id
1 'polypeptide(L)' 'MENSAIFDSYHKNGLQLRNRIVMAHMTRSRSDNPENKATELTTLYTNSVLLPD' A
#
# COMPACT_ATOMS: atom_id res chain seq x y z
N MET A 1 2.47 -26.81 -6.55
CA MET A 1 2.01 -25.44 -6.31
C MET A 1 2.57 -24.62 -7.46
N GLU A 2 1.73 -24.12 -8.35
CA GLU A 2 2.24 -23.31 -9.47
C GLU A 2 2.85 -22.02 -8.91
N ASN A 3 4.05 -21.66 -9.40
CA ASN A 3 4.66 -20.37 -9.14
C ASN A 3 3.81 -19.30 -9.81
N SER A 4 2.88 -18.71 -9.04
CA SER A 4 1.98 -17.69 -9.56
C SER A 4 2.76 -16.40 -9.85
N ALA A 5 2.66 -15.92 -11.09
CA ALA A 5 3.33 -14.72 -11.57
C ALA A 5 3.02 -13.45 -10.74
N ILE A 6 1.99 -13.49 -9.86
CA ILE A 6 1.64 -12.41 -8.96
C ILE A 6 2.72 -12.13 -7.91
N PHE A 7 3.55 -13.12 -7.57
CA PHE A 7 4.63 -13.00 -6.59
C PHE A 7 5.97 -12.59 -7.22
N ASP A 8 6.04 -12.55 -8.56
CA ASP A 8 7.26 -12.16 -9.26
C ASP A 8 7.51 -10.66 -9.11
N SER A 9 8.78 -10.30 -8.96
CA SER A 9 9.20 -8.89 -8.99
C SER A 9 8.83 -8.22 -10.32
N TYR A 10 8.59 -6.90 -10.29
CA TYR A 10 8.15 -6.17 -11.47
C TYR A 10 8.76 -4.77 -11.52
N HIS A 11 9.36 -4.42 -12.66
CA HIS A 11 9.92 -3.10 -12.90
C HIS A 11 8.88 -2.20 -13.56
N LYS A 12 8.46 -1.14 -12.88
CA LYS A 12 7.44 -0.19 -13.35
C LYS A 12 7.97 1.24 -13.27
N ASN A 13 8.16 1.90 -14.41
CA ASN A 13 8.56 3.32 -14.48
C ASN A 13 9.80 3.66 -13.61
N GLY A 14 10.80 2.78 -13.56
CA GLY A 14 12.01 2.97 -12.74
C GLY A 14 11.88 2.50 -11.28
N LEU A 15 10.70 2.03 -10.86
CA LEU A 15 10.47 1.44 -9.54
C LEU A 15 10.57 -0.08 -9.63
N GLN A 16 11.39 -0.67 -8.75
CA GLN A 16 11.45 -2.11 -8.57
C GLN A 16 10.43 -2.54 -7.51
N LEU A 17 9.35 -3.20 -7.94
CA LEU A 17 8.33 -3.74 -7.06
C LEU A 17 8.68 -5.18 -6.69
N ARG A 18 8.45 -5.56 -5.42
CA ARG A 18 8.74 -6.90 -4.90
C ARG A 18 7.80 -7.96 -5.46
N ASN A 19 6.58 -7.58 -5.82
CA ASN A 19 5.54 -8.45 -6.37
C ASN A 19 4.59 -7.62 -7.26
N ARG A 20 3.58 -8.28 -7.82
CA ARG A 20 2.53 -7.66 -8.65
C ARG A 20 1.21 -7.45 -7.90
N ILE A 21 1.25 -7.48 -6.57
CA ILE A 21 0.09 -7.25 -5.70
C ILE A 21 0.06 -5.76 -5.36
N VAL A 22 -1.06 -5.11 -5.66
CA VAL A 22 -1.22 -3.66 -5.45
C VAL A 22 -2.37 -3.41 -4.48
N MET A 23 -2.13 -2.55 -3.48
CA MET A 23 -3.20 -1.99 -2.67
C MET A 23 -3.87 -0.85 -3.44
N ALA A 24 -5.12 -1.03 -3.82
CA ALA A 24 -5.90 -0.01 -4.52
C ALA A 24 -6.22 1.18 -3.60
N HIS A 25 -6.34 2.39 -4.16
CA HIS A 25 -6.80 3.55 -3.39
C HIS A 25 -8.22 3.33 -2.84
N MET A 26 -8.40 3.51 -1.53
CA MET A 26 -9.68 3.35 -0.85
C MET A 26 -9.93 4.53 0.09
N THR A 27 -11.07 5.20 -0.05
CA THR A 27 -11.53 6.23 0.90
C THR A 27 -11.90 5.58 2.22
N ARG A 28 -11.34 6.07 3.33
CA ARG A 28 -11.62 5.53 4.68
C ARG A 28 -12.34 6.50 5.61
N SER A 29 -12.57 7.74 5.18
CA SER A 29 -13.23 8.80 5.98
C SER A 29 -12.66 8.96 7.39
N ARG A 30 -11.32 8.92 7.52
CA ARG A 30 -10.59 8.99 8.81
C ARG A 30 -9.77 10.28 9.01
N SER A 31 -10.01 11.29 8.20
CA SER A 31 -9.37 12.61 8.30
C SER A 31 -10.33 13.65 8.88
N ASP A 32 -11.03 13.29 9.96
CA ASP A 32 -11.95 14.18 10.69
C ASP A 32 -11.16 15.08 11.64
N ASN A 33 -10.33 15.94 11.06
CA ASN A 33 -9.63 17.02 11.76
C ASN A 33 -9.87 18.33 11.01
N PRO A 34 -9.75 19.51 11.67
CA PRO A 34 -10.09 20.79 11.05
C PRO A 34 -9.36 21.09 9.73
N GLU A 35 -8.19 20.49 9.52
CA GLU A 35 -7.39 20.69 8.31
C GLU A 35 -7.64 19.62 7.22
N ASN A 36 -8.50 18.63 7.48
CA ASN A 36 -8.73 17.45 6.62
C ASN A 36 -7.44 16.71 6.25
N LYS A 37 -6.45 16.71 7.14
CA LYS A 37 -5.11 16.13 6.90
C LYS A 37 -5.03 14.66 7.31
N ALA A 38 -4.02 13.97 6.78
CA ALA A 38 -3.68 12.63 7.24
C ALA A 38 -3.24 12.69 8.72
N THR A 39 -3.77 11.77 9.52
CA THR A 39 -3.40 11.60 10.93
C THR A 39 -2.39 10.47 11.07
N GLU A 40 -1.77 10.34 12.25
CA GLU A 40 -0.86 9.22 12.57
C GLU A 40 -1.51 7.85 12.32
N LEU A 41 -2.81 7.73 12.57
CA LEU A 41 -3.57 6.51 12.28
C LEU A 41 -3.55 6.13 10.79
N THR A 42 -3.51 7.12 9.90
CA THR A 42 -3.40 6.89 8.45
C THR A 42 -2.04 6.31 8.12
N THR A 43 -0.97 6.83 8.73
CA THR A 43 0.40 6.30 8.59
C THR A 43 0.52 4.87 9.10
N LEU A 44 -0.03 4.59 10.28
CA LEU A 44 -0.04 3.24 10.86
C LEU A 44 -0.75 2.24 9.93
N TYR A 45 -1.91 2.63 9.38
CA TYR A 45 -2.66 1.79 8.44
C TYR A 45 -1.90 1.52 7.13
N THR A 46 -1.24 2.53 6.55
CA THR A 46 -0.46 2.30 5.32
C THR A 46 0.76 1.44 5.57
N ASN A 47 1.42 1.60 6.72
CA ASN A 47 2.61 0.82 7.06
C ASN A 47 2.27 -0.65 7.28
N SER A 48 1.19 -0.96 7.99
CA SER A 48 0.80 -2.36 8.22
C SER A 48 0.43 -3.12 6.93
N VAL A 49 0.07 -2.40 5.87
CA VAL A 49 -0.28 -3.00 4.57
C VAL A 49 0.91 -3.03 3.60
N LEU A 50 1.84 -2.08 3.69
CA LEU A 50 2.98 -1.97 2.76
C LEU A 50 4.28 -2.60 3.29
N LEU A 51 4.43 -2.72 4.61
CA LEU A 51 5.60 -3.25 5.30
C LEU A 51 5.15 -4.37 6.25
N PRO A 52 4.76 -5.56 5.73
CA PRO A 52 4.65 -6.72 6.59
C PRO A 52 6.02 -7.03 7.21
N ASP A 53 6.02 -7.39 8.50
CA ASP A 53 7.20 -7.82 9.26
C ASP A 53 8.01 -8.91 8.52
#